data_AF-A0AAD7YGQ9-F1
#
_entry.id   AF-A0AAD7YGQ9-F1
#
_cell.length_a   1.000
_cell.length_b   1.000
_cell.length_c   1.000
_cell.angle_alpha   90.00
_cell.angle_beta   90.00
_cell.angle_gamma   90.00
#
_symmetry.space_group_name_H-M   'P 1'
#
loop_
_entity.id
_entity.type
_entity.pdbx_description
1 polymer ?
#
loop_
_entity_poly.entity_id
_entity_poly.type
_entity_poly.pdbx_seq_one_letter_code
_entity_poly.pdbx_strand_id
1 'polypeptide(L)'
;MYSSGIFVFGAKTFYKETKRDAISALPLEMSWKIFSYLDDTSLQIAARTHKTWARIILSNKKLRNRLNKFELAIKLGSESLAKFYRKNKRKLRKEKGKNYLPVGETMATHKLVEETILRYKRRGEEITVYSKRYKLL
;
A
#
# COMPACT_ATOMS: atom_id res chain seq x y z
N MET A 1 15.99 30.31 42.13
CA MET A 1 16.95 31.28 41.58
C MET A 1 18.20 30.53 41.16
N TYR A 2 18.44 30.39 39.85
CA TYR A 2 19.73 30.32 39.14
C TYR A 2 19.37 30.04 37.67
N SER A 3 18.96 31.10 36.99
CA SER A 3 18.75 31.14 35.55
C SER A 3 20.04 31.61 34.89
N SER A 4 20.97 30.70 34.64
CA SER A 4 22.14 30.96 33.81
C SER A 4 22.03 30.16 32.51
N GLY A 5 21.08 30.57 31.66
CA GLY A 5 21.04 30.16 30.27
C GLY A 5 22.09 30.93 29.47
N ILE A 6 23.06 30.24 28.90
CA ILE A 6 24.02 30.83 27.98
C ILE A 6 23.30 31.07 26.65
N PHE A 7 23.24 32.33 26.21
CA PHE A 7 22.79 32.70 24.87
C PHE A 7 23.99 32.65 23.92
N VAL A 8 23.96 31.72 22.96
CA VAL A 8 24.83 31.76 21.78
C VAL A 8 23.95 32.09 20.57
N PHE A 9 24.28 33.17 19.88
CA PHE A 9 23.61 33.62 18.66
C PHE A 9 23.59 32.47 17.62
N GLY A 10 22.38 32.07 17.18
CA GLY A 10 22.19 31.23 15.99
C GLY A 10 21.70 29.79 16.20
N ALA A 11 21.63 29.27 17.44
CA ALA A 11 21.06 27.94 17.67
C ALA A 11 20.05 27.95 18.81
N LYS A 12 18.76 27.90 18.46
CA LYS A 12 17.73 27.43 19.41
C LYS A 12 18.00 25.94 19.65
N THR A 13 18.80 25.60 20.65
CA THR A 13 18.80 24.25 21.19
C THR A 13 17.44 24.04 21.85
N PHE A 14 16.59 23.25 21.20
CA PHE A 14 15.25 22.94 21.68
C PHE A 14 15.32 22.18 23.01
N TYR A 15 15.38 22.90 24.13
CA TYR A 15 14.98 22.39 25.44
C TYR A 15 13.46 22.42 25.51
N LYS A 16 12.84 21.51 24.76
CA LYS A 16 11.48 21.05 25.02
C LYS A 16 11.59 19.56 24.91
N GLU A 17 11.27 18.85 25.97
CA GLU A 17 11.04 17.40 25.96
C GLU A 17 9.97 17.11 24.91
N THR A 18 10.41 16.99 23.66
CA THR A 18 9.55 16.54 22.61
C THR A 18 9.42 15.05 22.85
N LYS A 19 8.20 14.60 23.13
CA LYS A 19 7.79 13.18 23.08
C LYS A 19 7.93 12.62 21.64
N ARG A 20 8.95 13.05 20.90
CA ARG A 20 9.28 12.56 19.58
C ARG A 20 10.18 11.37 19.78
N ASP A 21 9.74 10.28 19.21
CA ASP A 21 10.51 9.07 19.08
C ASP A 21 11.91 9.35 18.49
N ALA A 22 12.94 8.82 19.12
CA ALA A 22 14.34 8.98 18.75
C ALA A 22 14.59 8.66 17.26
N ILE A 23 13.91 7.64 16.71
CA ILE A 23 14.06 7.27 15.29
C ILE A 23 13.43 8.29 14.35
N SER A 24 12.33 8.92 14.78
CA SER A 24 11.62 9.93 13.98
C SER A 24 12.25 11.33 14.09
N ALA A 25 13.13 11.54 15.08
CA ALA A 25 13.87 12.80 15.25
C ALA A 25 15.13 12.89 14.37
N LEU A 26 15.60 11.75 13.84
CA LEU A 26 16.75 11.69 12.96
C LEU A 26 16.45 12.22 11.55
N PRO A 27 17.49 12.63 10.79
CA PRO A 27 17.37 12.83 9.35
C PRO A 27 16.83 11.58 8.65
N LEU A 28 16.02 11.78 7.61
CA LEU A 28 15.25 10.74 6.95
C LEU A 28 16.15 9.61 6.42
N GLU A 29 17.34 9.97 5.94
CA GLU A 29 18.36 9.07 5.41
C GLU A 29 18.88 8.12 6.49
N MET A 30 19.09 8.63 7.70
CA MET A 30 19.55 7.83 8.84
C MET A 30 18.46 6.88 9.30
N SER A 31 17.22 7.35 9.41
CA SER A 31 16.07 6.48 9.74
C SER A 31 15.89 5.37 8.70
N TRP A 32 16.02 5.68 7.41
CA TRP A 32 15.97 4.66 6.35
C TRP A 32 17.09 3.64 6.43
N LYS A 33 18.31 4.08 6.77
CA LYS A 33 19.45 3.19 6.95
C LYS A 33 19.21 2.24 8.12
N ILE A 34 18.68 2.73 9.24
CA ILE A 34 18.26 1.89 10.38
C ILE A 34 17.23 0.85 9.94
N PHE A 35 16.15 1.28 9.26
CA PHE A 35 15.11 0.34 8.79
C PHE A 35 15.63 -0.64 7.73
N SER A 36 16.70 -0.32 7.00
CA SER A 36 17.28 -1.24 6.02
C SER A 36 17.97 -2.45 6.65
N TYR A 37 18.46 -2.31 7.89
CA TYR A 37 19.11 -3.38 8.63
C TYR A 37 18.12 -4.36 9.28
N LEU A 38 16.84 -3.98 9.39
CA LEU A 38 15.81 -4.88 9.88
C LEU A 38 15.59 -6.04 8.89
N ASP A 39 15.25 -7.21 9.41
CA ASP A 39 14.72 -8.33 8.65
C ASP A 39 13.29 -8.05 8.18
N ASP A 40 12.75 -8.88 7.28
CA ASP A 40 11.45 -8.60 6.64
C ASP A 40 10.29 -8.62 7.66
N THR A 41 10.38 -9.49 8.66
CA THR A 41 9.46 -9.60 9.79
C THR A 41 9.49 -8.37 10.70
N SER A 42 10.66 -7.95 11.20
CA SER A 42 10.73 -6.77 12.06
C SER A 42 10.42 -5.49 11.30
N LEU A 43 10.74 -5.41 10.01
CA LEU A 43 10.35 -4.29 9.17
C LEU A 43 8.83 -4.17 9.05
N GLN A 44 8.11 -5.30 8.93
CA GLN A 44 6.65 -5.31 8.92
C GLN A 44 6.07 -4.87 10.26
N ILE A 45 6.62 -5.38 11.37
CA ILE A 45 6.20 -5.01 12.72
C ILE A 45 6.41 -3.50 12.91
N ALA A 46 7.61 -2.98 12.63
CA ALA A 46 7.94 -1.57 12.73
C ALA A 46 6.99 -0.66 11.92
N ALA A 47 6.61 -1.09 10.71
CA ALA A 47 5.64 -0.37 9.88
C ALA A 47 4.22 -0.35 10.48
N ARG A 48 3.86 -1.30 11.34
CA ARG A 48 2.55 -1.39 12.01
C ARG A 48 2.55 -0.73 13.39
N THR A 49 3.69 -0.70 14.09
CA THR A 49 3.79 -0.18 15.45
C THR A 49 3.50 1.32 15.53
N HIS A 50 4.06 2.10 14.60
CA HIS A 50 3.94 3.56 14.68
C HIS A 50 3.62 4.21 13.32
N LYS A 51 2.63 5.11 13.30
CA LYS A 51 2.18 5.78 12.06
C LYS A 51 3.28 6.61 11.40
N THR A 52 4.19 7.22 12.17
CA THR A 52 5.33 7.97 11.58
C THR A 52 6.36 7.02 10.98
N TRP A 53 6.65 5.89 11.61
CA TRP A 53 7.57 4.88 11.06
C TRP A 53 7.03 4.30 9.77
N ALA A 54 5.72 4.02 9.72
CA ALA A 54 5.06 3.63 8.48
C ALA A 54 5.31 4.64 7.35
N ARG A 55 5.13 5.95 7.62
CA ARG A 55 5.37 7.01 6.63
C ARG A 55 6.84 7.09 6.20
N ILE A 56 7.77 6.98 7.14
CA ILE A 56 9.21 6.98 6.86
C ILE A 56 9.60 5.75 6.02
N ILE A 57 9.13 4.56 6.37
CA ILE A 57 9.42 3.33 5.62
C ILE A 57 8.82 3.40 4.21
N LEU A 58 7.57 3.87 4.07
CA LEU A 58 6.86 3.93 2.79
C LEU A 58 7.35 5.05 1.85
N SER A 59 8.00 6.09 2.37
CA SER A 59 8.62 7.14 1.55
C SER A 59 9.88 6.64 0.82
N ASN A 60 10.56 5.61 1.35
CA ASN A 60 11.69 4.99 0.67
C ASN A 60 11.23 3.87 -0.29
N LYS A 61 11.57 4.01 -1.58
CA LYS A 61 11.20 3.04 -2.62
C LYS A 61 11.74 1.63 -2.35
N LYS A 62 12.98 1.48 -1.85
CA LYS A 62 13.60 0.17 -1.61
C LYS A 62 12.91 -0.54 -0.46
N LEU A 63 12.73 0.13 0.68
CA LEU A 63 12.05 -0.42 1.86
C LEU A 63 10.59 -0.76 1.54
N ARG A 64 9.85 0.14 0.89
CA ARG A 64 8.47 -0.13 0.45
C ARG A 64 8.35 -1.35 -0.45
N ASN A 65 9.25 -1.49 -1.43
CA ASN A 65 9.22 -2.64 -2.34
C ASN A 65 9.50 -3.96 -1.64
N ARG A 66 10.37 -3.93 -0.63
CA ARG A 66 10.74 -5.08 0.19
C ARG A 66 9.57 -5.49 1.09
N LEU A 67 8.97 -4.53 1.79
CA LEU A 67 7.74 -4.73 2.58
C LEU A 67 6.60 -5.31 1.72
N ASN A 68 6.33 -4.70 0.56
CA ASN A 68 5.29 -5.19 -0.35
C ASN A 68 5.55 -6.60 -0.88
N LYS A 69 6.82 -6.98 -1.08
CA LYS A 69 7.20 -8.34 -1.49
C LYS A 69 6.83 -9.33 -0.38
N PHE A 70 7.21 -9.00 0.84
CA PHE A 70 6.98 -9.83 2.01
C PHE A 70 5.49 -10.00 2.31
N GLU A 71 4.72 -8.91 2.31
CA GLU A 71 3.26 -8.98 2.51
C GLU A 71 2.55 -9.79 1.44
N LEU A 72 3.01 -9.72 0.19
CA LEU A 72 2.46 -10.54 -0.89
C LEU A 72 2.75 -12.03 -0.66
N ALA A 73 3.94 -12.37 -0.18
CA ALA A 73 4.31 -13.74 0.15
C ALA A 73 3.44 -14.29 1.30
N ILE A 74 3.20 -13.50 2.34
CA ILE A 74 2.29 -13.87 3.43
C ILE A 74 0.86 -14.10 2.90
N LYS A 75 0.33 -13.16 2.11
CA LYS A 75 -1.03 -13.27 1.55
C LYS A 75 -1.24 -14.51 0.68
N LEU A 76 -0.19 -14.91 -0.05
CA LEU A 76 -0.22 -16.07 -0.93
C LEU A 76 0.20 -17.37 -0.23
N GLY A 77 0.72 -17.29 1.00
CA GLY A 77 1.25 -18.43 1.73
C GLY A 77 2.56 -19.00 1.18
N SER A 78 3.15 -18.41 0.14
CA SER A 78 4.37 -18.91 -0.50
C SER A 78 5.17 -17.83 -1.22
N GLU A 79 6.49 -17.86 -1.05
CA GLU A 79 7.40 -16.96 -1.75
C GLU A 79 7.48 -17.28 -3.26
N SER A 80 7.39 -18.56 -3.64
CA SER A 80 7.41 -18.97 -5.05
C SER A 80 6.16 -18.46 -5.78
N LEU A 81 4.99 -18.55 -5.12
CA LEU A 81 3.74 -18.03 -5.65
C LEU A 81 3.76 -16.50 -5.77
N ALA A 82 4.36 -15.80 -4.79
CA ALA A 82 4.55 -14.35 -4.87
C ALA A 82 5.48 -13.93 -6.02
N LYS A 83 6.57 -14.66 -6.26
CA LYS A 83 7.47 -14.44 -7.41
C LYS A 83 6.72 -14.65 -8.72
N PHE A 84 5.96 -15.75 -8.85
CA PHE A 84 5.14 -16.04 -10.02
C PHE A 84 4.12 -14.92 -10.27
N TYR A 85 3.38 -14.49 -9.24
CA TYR A 85 2.38 -13.44 -9.35
C TYR A 85 2.98 -12.10 -9.79
N ARG A 86 4.16 -11.72 -9.25
CA ARG A 86 4.86 -10.50 -9.67
C ARG A 86 5.32 -10.57 -11.12
N LYS A 87 5.85 -11.71 -11.56
CA LYS A 87 6.34 -11.91 -12.94
C LYS A 87 5.18 -11.90 -13.95
N ASN A 88 4.05 -12.51 -13.60
CA ASN A 88 2.92 -12.71 -14.50
C ASN A 88 1.76 -11.71 -14.31
N LYS A 89 1.93 -10.67 -13.49
CA LYS A 89 0.87 -9.70 -13.16
C LYS A 89 0.15 -9.14 -14.40
N ARG A 90 0.87 -8.86 -15.48
CA ARG A 90 0.28 -8.36 -16.74
C ARG A 90 -0.59 -9.41 -17.43
N LYS A 91 -0.15 -10.67 -17.47
CA LYS A 91 -0.90 -11.78 -18.06
C LYS A 91 -2.15 -12.10 -17.24
N LEU A 92 -2.01 -12.18 -15.92
CA LEU A 92 -3.14 -12.41 -15.00
C LEU A 92 -4.20 -11.30 -15.09
N ARG A 93 -3.80 -10.03 -15.25
CA ARG A 93 -4.78 -8.94 -15.48
C ARG A 93 -5.49 -9.07 -16.82
N LYS A 94 -4.79 -9.50 -17.87
CA LYS A 94 -5.40 -9.75 -19.19
C LYS A 94 -6.36 -10.93 -19.14
N GLU A 95 -6.04 -11.99 -18.40
CA GLU A 95 -6.93 -13.15 -18.22
C GLU A 95 -8.17 -12.81 -17.38
N LYS A 96 -8.01 -12.08 -16.27
CA LYS A 96 -9.15 -11.62 -15.47
C LYS A 96 -10.05 -10.59 -16.17
N GLY A 97 -9.52 -9.86 -17.14
CA GLY A 97 -10.29 -8.90 -17.95
C GLY A 97 -11.06 -9.54 -19.10
N LYS A 98 -10.96 -10.86 -19.28
CA LYS A 98 -11.73 -11.59 -20.28
C LYS A 98 -13.08 -11.98 -19.68
N ASN A 99 -14.17 -11.57 -20.33
CA ASN A 99 -15.55 -11.95 -19.98
C ASN A 99 -15.92 -13.32 -20.56
N TYR A 100 -15.02 -14.30 -20.50
CA TYR A 100 -15.32 -15.66 -20.96
C TYR A 100 -15.73 -16.52 -19.78
N LEU A 101 -16.73 -17.36 -19.98
CA LEU A 101 -17.06 -18.43 -19.04
C LEU A 101 -15.91 -19.44 -19.01
N PRO A 102 -15.53 -19.95 -17.83
CA PRO A 102 -14.55 -21.04 -17.75
C PRO A 102 -15.10 -22.27 -18.49
N VAL A 103 -14.19 -22.99 -19.16
CA VAL A 103 -14.53 -24.17 -19.97
C VAL A 103 -15.20 -25.23 -19.09
N GLY A 104 -16.46 -25.57 -19.40
CA GLY A 104 -17.27 -26.53 -18.65
C GLY A 104 -18.49 -25.92 -17.94
N GLU A 105 -18.60 -24.60 -17.84
CA GLU A 105 -19.81 -23.93 -17.36
C GLU A 105 -20.76 -23.63 -18.53
N THR A 106 -21.88 -24.35 -18.60
CA THR A 106 -22.90 -24.21 -19.66
C THR A 106 -23.91 -23.10 -19.41
N MET A 107 -23.95 -22.54 -18.20
CA MET A 107 -24.72 -21.35 -17.87
C MET A 107 -23.81 -20.35 -17.14
N ALA A 108 -23.78 -19.12 -17.64
CA ALA A 108 -23.44 -17.99 -16.79
C ALA A 108 -24.50 -17.95 -15.69
N THR A 109 -24.18 -18.49 -14.51
CA THR A 109 -25.02 -18.23 -13.34
C THR A 109 -25.19 -16.72 -13.27
N HIS A 110 -26.44 -16.26 -13.22
CA HIS A 110 -26.87 -14.87 -13.11
C HIS A 110 -26.31 -14.23 -11.83
N LYS A 111 -24.99 -14.03 -11.74
CA LYS A 111 -24.33 -13.45 -10.57
C LYS A 111 -23.82 -12.05 -10.79
N LEU A 112 -23.80 -11.54 -12.01
CA LEU A 112 -23.28 -10.21 -12.29
C LEU A 112 -24.11 -9.51 -13.38
N VAL A 113 -25.36 -9.20 -13.05
CA VAL A 113 -25.88 -7.88 -13.46
C VAL A 113 -25.12 -6.90 -12.58
N GLU A 114 -23.90 -6.53 -12.98
CA GLU A 114 -23.24 -5.38 -12.36
C GLU A 114 -24.04 -4.16 -12.80
N GLU A 115 -24.90 -3.67 -11.92
CA GLU A 115 -25.41 -2.31 -12.01
C GLU A 115 -24.21 -1.37 -11.91
N THR A 116 -23.64 -1.00 -13.06
CA THR A 116 -22.66 0.06 -13.11
C THR A 116 -23.38 1.38 -12.95
N ILE A 117 -23.59 1.81 -11.71
CA ILE A 117 -24.04 3.16 -11.39
C ILE A 117 -22.89 4.11 -11.74
N LEU A 118 -22.98 4.76 -12.90
CA LEU A 118 -22.06 5.81 -13.30
C LEU A 118 -22.33 7.06 -12.46
N ARG A 119 -21.54 7.28 -11.40
CA ARG A 119 -21.63 8.51 -10.59
C ARG A 119 -21.00 9.69 -11.34
N TYR A 120 -21.82 10.57 -11.88
CA TYR A 120 -21.39 11.86 -12.43
C TYR A 120 -21.32 12.96 -11.36
N LYS A 121 -20.55 14.02 -11.64
CA LYS A 121 -20.30 15.15 -10.71
C LYS A 121 -21.52 16.04 -10.45
N ARG A 122 -22.63 15.89 -11.20
CA ARG A 122 -23.86 16.68 -11.04
C ARG A 122 -24.91 15.80 -10.35
N ARG A 123 -25.38 16.21 -9.17
CA ARG A 123 -26.46 15.50 -8.45
C ARG A 123 -27.75 15.64 -9.26
N GLY A 124 -28.34 14.53 -9.68
CA GLY A 124 -29.68 14.50 -10.28
C GLY A 124 -29.91 13.52 -11.43
N GLU A 125 -28.85 13.00 -12.06
CA GLU A 125 -28.98 12.08 -13.21
C GLU A 125 -28.35 10.72 -12.85
N GLU A 126 -29.13 9.84 -12.23
CA GLU A 126 -28.79 8.41 -12.18
C GLU A 126 -29.34 7.75 -13.44
N ILE A 127 -28.45 7.50 -14.41
CA ILE A 127 -28.78 6.71 -15.60
C ILE A 127 -28.39 5.26 -15.31
N THR A 128 -29.37 4.38 -15.16
CA THR A 128 -29.19 2.93 -15.10
C THR A 128 -29.05 2.38 -16.52
N VAL A 129 -27.85 1.94 -16.87
CA VAL A 129 -27.57 1.34 -18.19
C VAL A 129 -27.63 -0.17 -18.09
N TYR A 130 -28.66 -0.78 -18.69
CA TYR A 130 -28.75 -2.23 -18.82
C TYR A 130 -28.11 -2.67 -20.14
N SER A 131 -26.89 -3.23 -20.08
CA SER A 131 -26.28 -3.83 -21.27
C SER A 131 -26.68 -5.31 -21.38
N LYS A 132 -27.52 -5.65 -22.36
CA LYS A 132 -27.73 -7.05 -22.78
C LYS A 132 -26.64 -7.41 -23.77
N ARG A 133 -25.81 -8.40 -23.44
CA ARG A 133 -24.78 -8.94 -24.35
C ARG A 133 -25.32 -10.18 -25.04
N TYR A 134 -25.45 -10.13 -26.36
CA TYR A 134 -25.80 -11.29 -27.17
C TYR A 134 -24.52 -12.00 -27.66
N LYS A 135 -24.60 -13.32 -27.78
CA LYS A 135 -23.57 -14.16 -28.38
C LYS A 135 -23.68 -14.06 -29.91
N LEU A 136 -22.56 -13.79 -30.59
CA LEU A 136 -22.46 -14.08 -32.03
C LEU A 136 -22.08 -15.56 -32.16
N LEU A 137 -22.86 -16.28 -32.99
CA LEU A 137 -22.76 -17.71 -33.26
C LEU A 137 -21.37 -18.13 -33.74
#